data_AF-A0A315XYA5-F1
#
_entry.id   AF-A0A315XYA5-F1
#
_cell.length_a   1.000
_cell.length_b   1.000
_cell.length_c   1.000
_cell.angle_alpha   90.00
_cell.angle_beta   90.00
_cell.angle_gamma   90.00
#
_symmetry.space_group_name_H-M   'P 1'
#
loop_
_entity.id
_entity.type
_entity.pdbx_description
1 polymer ?
#
loop_
_entity_poly.entity_id
_entity_poly.type
_entity_poly.pdbx_seq_one_letter_code
_entity_poly.pdbx_strand_id
1 'polypeptide(L)'
;MGLTFINHTGNLSVLKHRTLPMIMTGEFDFFRCIEFDPSMYGKTVSELHAGNLRLSRTDNRYSNLFPGQKLSYWADSPETSRAEIKRWGSGNNIITFWAYDDGSSFIPTVYPRKELQIIDGTQLEFNKILKKLEKHERITKGERELIDEIAYQEPDCLAYESEARKGSMNFLFFEHGFKKLSLKEVRLRLGDEKGKNHNRIVCADTSDYSPKLYSYGDMFLPIARLGKDEQYNETDEFKLRLQVYMDEIQRIVDERPKKNSED
;
A
#
# COMPACT_ATOMS: atom_id res chain seq x y z
N MET A 1 -3.39 21.83 14.41
CA MET A 1 -2.22 21.82 13.50
C MET A 1 -2.53 20.77 12.45
N GLY A 2 -2.59 21.16 11.18
CA GLY A 2 -2.80 20.21 10.08
C GLY A 2 -1.58 19.30 9.92
N LEU A 3 -1.80 18.11 9.37
CA LEU A 3 -0.74 17.14 9.13
C LEU A 3 0.33 17.68 8.17
N THR A 4 1.59 17.37 8.48
CA THR A 4 2.70 17.52 7.55
C THR A 4 2.99 16.14 6.96
N PHE A 5 2.47 15.86 5.76
CA PHE A 5 2.84 14.66 5.02
C PHE A 5 4.27 14.80 4.53
N ILE A 6 5.14 13.86 4.89
CA ILE A 6 6.51 13.82 4.40
C ILE A 6 6.50 12.97 3.14
N ASN A 7 6.47 13.63 1.98
CA ASN A 7 6.58 12.99 0.67
C ASN A 7 7.95 13.34 0.04
N HIS A 8 8.50 12.44 -0.76
CA HIS A 8 9.72 12.60 -1.54
C HIS A 8 9.67 13.77 -2.56
N THR A 9 8.49 14.20 -2.99
CA THR A 9 8.33 15.27 -4.00
C THR A 9 8.10 16.68 -3.46
N GLY A 10 7.75 16.85 -2.17
CA GLY A 10 7.47 18.16 -1.58
C GLY A 10 6.20 18.86 -2.10
N ASN A 11 5.60 19.70 -1.24
CA ASN A 11 4.41 20.54 -1.44
C ASN A 11 3.19 19.87 -2.12
N LEU A 12 2.42 19.11 -1.32
CA LEU A 12 1.11 18.61 -1.71
C LEU A 12 0.13 19.75 -2.02
N SER A 13 -0.61 19.62 -3.12
CA SER A 13 -1.82 20.40 -3.34
C SER A 13 -2.95 19.78 -2.50
N VAL A 14 -3.22 20.37 -1.33
CA VAL A 14 -4.41 20.03 -0.54
C VAL A 14 -5.62 20.65 -1.23
N LEU A 15 -6.31 19.86 -2.06
CA LEU A 15 -7.61 20.26 -2.58
C LEU A 15 -8.67 19.91 -1.54
N LYS A 16 -9.26 20.94 -0.92
CA LYS A 16 -10.46 20.73 -0.11
C LYS A 16 -11.59 20.24 -1.02
N HIS A 17 -11.94 18.97 -0.91
CA HIS A 17 -13.27 18.52 -1.31
C HIS A 17 -14.32 19.33 -0.54
N ARG A 18 -15.53 19.50 -1.10
CA ARG A 18 -16.55 20.38 -0.52
C ARG A 18 -16.96 20.01 0.91
N THR A 19 -16.78 18.76 1.32
CA THR A 19 -17.27 18.25 2.62
C THR A 19 -16.23 17.57 3.50
N LEU A 20 -15.28 16.81 2.93
CA LEU A 20 -14.24 16.09 3.68
C LEU A 20 -12.84 16.64 3.39
N PRO A 21 -11.91 16.59 4.36
CA PRO A 21 -10.51 16.97 4.15
C PRO A 21 -9.84 15.90 3.27
N MET A 22 -9.70 16.19 1.98
CA MET A 22 -9.12 15.29 0.99
C MET A 22 -7.76 15.81 0.54
N ILE A 23 -6.87 14.88 0.25
CA ILE A 23 -5.50 15.13 -0.17
C ILE A 23 -5.28 14.32 -1.43
N MET A 24 -4.84 14.99 -2.49
CA MET A 24 -4.35 14.31 -3.68
C MET A 24 -2.83 14.28 -3.61
N THR A 25 -2.26 13.08 -3.71
CA THR A 25 -0.81 12.87 -3.62
C THR A 25 -0.34 11.94 -4.71
N GLY A 26 0.92 12.09 -5.09
CA GLY A 26 1.66 11.11 -5.88
C GLY A 26 3.02 10.77 -5.26
N GLU A 27 3.61 9.63 -5.61
CA GLU A 27 4.95 9.20 -5.15
C GLU A 27 5.12 9.07 -3.62
N PHE A 28 4.13 8.50 -2.93
CA PHE A 28 4.21 8.22 -1.50
C PHE A 28 4.55 6.75 -1.22
N ASP A 29 5.34 6.49 -0.19
CA ASP A 29 5.71 5.14 0.25
C ASP A 29 4.80 4.62 1.38
N PHE A 30 4.44 3.35 1.29
CA PHE A 30 3.58 2.66 2.24
C PHE A 30 4.22 1.36 2.70
N PHE A 31 4.15 1.11 4.01
CA PHE A 31 4.81 -0.04 4.63
C PHE A 31 3.83 -0.94 5.35
N ARG A 32 3.92 -2.24 5.09
CA ARG A 32 3.15 -3.25 5.82
C ARG A 32 4.05 -4.36 6.31
N CYS A 33 4.07 -4.57 7.62
CA CYS A 33 4.66 -5.73 8.25
C CYS A 33 3.56 -6.72 8.62
N ILE A 34 3.83 -8.00 8.44
CA ILE A 34 3.03 -9.09 9.00
C ILE A 34 3.96 -10.16 9.59
N GLU A 35 3.44 -10.93 10.53
CA GLU A 35 4.12 -12.13 10.98
C GLU A 35 4.30 -13.10 9.83
N PHE A 36 5.50 -13.64 9.71
CA PHE A 36 5.80 -14.62 8.69
C PHE A 36 5.35 -16.01 9.14
N ASP A 37 4.49 -16.63 8.33
CA ASP A 37 4.03 -17.99 8.52
C ASP A 37 4.66 -18.92 7.46
N PRO A 38 5.08 -20.15 7.78
CA PRO A 38 5.67 -21.07 6.80
C PRO A 38 4.80 -21.36 5.57
N SER A 39 3.47 -21.23 5.65
CA SER A 39 2.57 -21.34 4.48
C SER A 39 2.72 -20.18 3.47
N MET A 40 3.53 -19.17 3.79
CA MET A 40 3.92 -18.11 2.88
C MET A 40 5.10 -18.50 1.99
N TYR A 41 5.86 -19.55 2.34
CA TYR A 41 6.89 -20.06 1.43
C TYR A 41 6.26 -20.61 0.15
N GLY A 42 6.95 -20.43 -0.98
CA GLY A 42 6.50 -20.88 -2.29
C GLY A 42 5.43 -19.99 -2.93
N LYS A 43 4.87 -19.01 -2.21
CA LYS A 43 4.00 -17.99 -2.79
C LYS A 43 4.83 -16.90 -3.44
N THR A 44 4.42 -16.52 -4.64
CA THR A 44 5.00 -15.40 -5.38
C THR A 44 4.76 -14.09 -4.63
N VAL A 45 5.60 -13.09 -4.89
CA VAL A 45 5.42 -11.74 -4.35
C VAL A 45 4.08 -11.14 -4.77
N SER A 46 3.61 -11.43 -5.99
CA SER A 46 2.25 -11.10 -6.45
C SER A 46 1.17 -11.65 -5.50
N GLU A 47 1.19 -12.96 -5.22
CA GLU A 47 0.20 -13.60 -4.34
C GLU A 47 0.25 -13.05 -2.92
N LEU A 48 1.47 -12.85 -2.40
CA LEU A 48 1.68 -12.27 -1.07
C LEU A 48 1.18 -10.83 -1.00
N HIS A 49 1.41 -10.03 -2.05
CA HIS A 49 0.89 -8.67 -2.15
C HIS A 49 -0.64 -8.67 -2.16
N ALA A 50 -1.27 -9.44 -3.05
CA ALA A 50 -2.71 -9.55 -3.16
C ALA A 50 -3.37 -10.00 -1.83
N GLY A 51 -2.71 -10.89 -1.09
CA GLY A 51 -3.17 -11.35 0.24
C GLY A 51 -3.22 -10.27 1.33
N ASN A 52 -2.65 -9.08 1.08
CA ASN A 52 -2.79 -7.93 1.97
C ASN A 52 -4.17 -7.27 1.89
N LEU A 53 -4.88 -7.44 0.77
CA LEU A 53 -6.26 -6.96 0.61
C LEU A 53 -7.24 -8.00 1.12
N ARG A 54 -7.96 -7.69 2.20
CA ARG A 54 -8.81 -8.65 2.90
C ARG A 54 -10.25 -8.18 2.94
N LEU A 55 -11.18 -9.10 2.71
CA LEU A 55 -12.59 -8.85 2.94
C LEU A 55 -12.82 -8.43 4.39
N SER A 56 -13.61 -7.39 4.56
CA SER A 56 -14.24 -7.05 5.81
C SER A 56 -15.03 -8.27 6.33
N ARG A 57 -14.57 -8.85 7.45
CA ARG A 57 -15.22 -9.94 8.20
C ARG A 57 -15.38 -9.52 9.66
N THR A 58 -16.41 -9.98 10.35
CA THR A 58 -16.75 -9.59 11.73
C THR A 58 -15.63 -9.79 12.76
N ASP A 59 -14.58 -10.56 12.42
CA ASP A 59 -13.38 -10.85 13.24
C ASP A 59 -12.16 -9.94 12.97
N ASN A 60 -12.20 -9.09 11.94
CA ASN A 60 -11.12 -8.13 11.63
C ASN A 60 -11.41 -6.73 12.23
N ARG A 61 -10.41 -6.08 12.84
CA ARG A 61 -10.58 -4.87 13.67
C ARG A 61 -11.45 -3.75 13.07
N TYR A 62 -11.29 -3.44 11.78
CA TYR A 62 -11.95 -2.29 11.15
C TYR A 62 -12.90 -2.68 10.01
N SER A 63 -13.16 -3.97 9.85
CA SER A 63 -14.11 -4.50 8.87
C SER A 63 -15.53 -3.95 9.09
N ASN A 64 -15.96 -3.86 10.35
CA ASN A 64 -17.30 -3.42 10.71
C ASN A 64 -17.59 -1.96 10.32
N LEU A 65 -16.56 -1.15 10.06
CA LEU A 65 -16.71 0.22 9.56
C LEU A 65 -17.27 0.24 8.15
N PHE A 66 -16.72 -0.61 7.28
CA PHE A 66 -17.07 -0.67 5.86
C PHE A 66 -17.51 -2.10 5.48
N PRO A 67 -18.74 -2.50 5.87
CA PRO A 67 -19.24 -3.84 5.57
C PRO A 67 -19.22 -4.15 4.07
N GLY A 68 -18.77 -5.36 3.71
CA GLY A 68 -18.73 -5.82 2.33
C GLY A 68 -17.56 -5.28 1.49
N GLN A 69 -16.73 -4.37 2.03
CA GLN A 69 -15.57 -3.84 1.34
C GLN A 69 -14.31 -4.64 1.67
N LYS A 70 -13.36 -4.72 0.73
CA LYS A 70 -12.00 -5.21 1.03
C LYS A 70 -11.12 -4.05 1.44
N LEU A 71 -10.31 -4.28 2.48
CA LEU A 71 -9.47 -3.28 3.12
C LEU A 71 -8.04 -3.79 3.27
N SER A 72 -7.08 -2.87 3.26
CA SER A 72 -5.67 -3.14 3.53
C SER A 72 -5.06 -2.06 4.43
N TYR A 73 -4.31 -2.47 5.45
CA TYR A 73 -3.67 -1.57 6.41
C TYR A 73 -2.20 -1.38 6.08
N TRP A 74 -1.75 -0.14 6.08
CA TRP A 74 -0.38 0.24 5.80
C TRP A 74 0.06 1.37 6.76
N ALA A 75 1.35 1.62 6.83
CA ALA A 75 1.96 2.66 7.65
C ALA A 75 2.85 3.57 6.81
N ASP A 76 3.19 4.73 7.35
CA ASP A 76 4.12 5.69 6.76
C ASP A 76 5.59 5.26 6.77
N SER A 77 5.95 4.32 7.64
CA SER A 77 7.33 3.87 7.81
C SER A 77 7.41 2.40 8.22
N PRO A 78 8.53 1.71 7.92
CA PRO A 78 8.72 0.33 8.34
C PRO A 78 8.79 0.19 9.87
N GLU A 79 9.28 1.21 10.58
CA GLU A 79 9.29 1.25 12.05
C GLU A 79 7.89 1.33 12.62
N THR A 80 7.04 2.20 12.07
CA THR A 80 5.62 2.31 12.46
C THR A 80 4.91 0.98 12.23
N SER A 81 5.06 0.42 11.03
CA SER A 81 4.47 -0.85 10.64
C SER A 81 4.90 -2.02 11.54
N ARG A 82 6.18 -2.04 11.93
CA ARG A 82 6.73 -3.04 12.86
C ARG A 82 6.21 -2.84 14.28
N ALA A 83 6.09 -1.61 14.76
CA ALA A 83 5.53 -1.31 16.07
C ALA A 83 4.07 -1.78 16.18
N GLU A 84 3.28 -1.61 15.11
CA GLU A 84 1.91 -2.10 15.05
C GLU A 84 1.85 -3.61 15.26
N ILE A 85 2.55 -4.43 14.47
CA ILE A 85 2.48 -5.91 14.66
C ILE A 85 3.02 -6.37 16.01
N LYS A 86 4.01 -5.66 16.59
CA LYS A 86 4.57 -5.98 17.91
C LYS A 86 3.58 -5.73 19.02
N ARG A 87 2.77 -4.68 18.93
CA ARG A 87 1.67 -4.43 19.87
C ARG A 87 0.67 -5.59 19.93
N TRP A 88 0.53 -6.36 18.84
CA TRP A 88 -0.35 -7.53 18.75
C TRP A 88 0.33 -8.85 19.11
N GLY A 89 1.54 -8.82 19.67
CA GLY A 89 2.25 -10.01 20.15
C GLY A 89 2.97 -10.81 19.07
N SER A 90 3.16 -10.23 17.88
CA SER A 90 3.84 -10.94 16.79
C SER A 90 5.30 -11.28 17.09
N GLY A 91 5.76 -12.43 16.59
CA GLY A 91 7.16 -12.88 16.60
C GLY A 91 8.13 -11.97 15.85
N ASN A 92 9.41 -12.33 15.81
CA ASN A 92 10.45 -11.62 15.04
C ASN A 92 10.68 -12.22 13.65
N ASN A 93 9.98 -13.29 13.30
CA ASN A 93 9.82 -13.76 11.93
C ASN A 93 8.81 -12.84 11.21
N ILE A 94 9.30 -11.92 10.38
CA ILE A 94 8.51 -10.83 9.80
C ILE A 94 8.76 -10.78 8.30
N ILE A 95 7.68 -10.56 7.55
CA ILE A 95 7.74 -10.11 6.16
C ILE A 95 7.27 -8.66 6.09
N THR A 96 8.06 -7.82 5.42
CA THR A 96 7.81 -6.38 5.26
C THR A 96 7.61 -6.09 3.78
N PHE A 97 6.45 -5.54 3.45
CA PHE A 97 6.13 -5.00 2.15
C PHE A 97 6.42 -3.50 2.16
N TRP A 98 7.14 -3.05 1.15
CA TRP A 98 7.32 -1.65 0.80
C TRP A 98 6.61 -1.43 -0.54
N ALA A 99 5.46 -0.77 -0.47
CA ALA A 99 4.69 -0.34 -1.63
C ALA A 99 4.82 1.16 -1.86
N TYR A 100 4.50 1.60 -3.05
CA TYR A 100 4.44 3.01 -3.42
C TYR A 100 3.19 3.28 -4.25
N ASP A 101 2.78 4.55 -4.32
CA ASP A 101 1.75 5.00 -5.26
C ASP A 101 2.27 4.90 -6.70
N ASP A 102 1.88 3.83 -7.38
CA ASP A 102 2.29 3.59 -8.75
C ASP A 102 1.36 4.26 -9.75
N GLY A 103 0.10 4.51 -9.40
CA GLY A 103 -0.86 5.18 -10.29
C GLY A 103 -0.43 6.59 -10.70
N SER A 104 0.40 7.25 -9.88
CA SER A 104 0.95 8.58 -10.13
C SER A 104 2.45 8.58 -10.50
N SER A 105 3.09 7.41 -10.60
CA SER A 105 4.52 7.33 -10.91
C SER A 105 4.82 7.76 -12.35
N PHE A 106 6.08 8.13 -12.61
CA PHE A 106 6.52 8.55 -13.95
C PHE A 106 6.31 7.46 -15.01
N ILE A 107 6.58 6.19 -14.65
CA ILE A 107 6.34 5.03 -15.52
C ILE A 107 5.51 3.99 -14.74
N PRO A 108 4.18 4.13 -14.74
CA PRO A 108 3.31 3.28 -13.95
C PRO A 108 3.18 1.90 -14.56
N THR A 109 2.85 0.93 -13.70
CA THR A 109 2.57 -0.45 -14.12
C THR A 109 1.15 -0.89 -13.80
N VAL A 110 0.32 0.01 -13.27
CA VAL A 110 -1.06 -0.27 -12.87
C VAL A 110 -2.04 0.79 -13.38
N TYR A 111 -3.29 0.39 -13.52
CA TYR A 111 -4.42 1.30 -13.75
C TYR A 111 -5.33 1.37 -12.51
N PRO A 112 -6.02 2.50 -12.26
CA PRO A 112 -6.01 3.72 -13.06
C PRO A 112 -4.79 4.62 -12.79
N ARG A 113 -4.33 5.32 -13.83
CA ARG A 113 -3.26 6.33 -13.74
C ARG A 113 -3.80 7.65 -13.19
N LYS A 114 -3.99 7.69 -11.87
CA LYS A 114 -4.51 8.85 -11.16
C LYS A 114 -3.85 8.93 -9.79
N GLU A 115 -3.66 10.16 -9.31
CA GLU A 115 -3.22 10.43 -7.95
C GLU A 115 -4.11 9.73 -6.92
N LEU A 116 -3.53 9.39 -5.77
CA LEU A 116 -4.27 8.87 -4.64
C LEU A 116 -5.11 9.97 -4.01
N GLN A 117 -6.40 9.69 -3.84
CA GLN A 117 -7.34 10.50 -3.07
C GLN A 117 -7.39 9.95 -1.64
N ILE A 118 -6.72 10.67 -0.74
CA ILE A 118 -6.58 10.30 0.66
C ILE A 118 -7.45 11.22 1.51
N ILE A 119 -8.35 10.65 2.30
CA ILE A 119 -9.05 11.42 3.34
C ILE A 119 -8.13 11.57 4.54
N ASP A 120 -7.97 12.81 5.02
CA ASP A 120 -7.27 13.11 6.27
C ASP A 120 -8.20 12.85 7.48
N GLY A 121 -8.15 11.62 7.99
CA GLY A 121 -8.90 11.20 9.15
C GLY A 121 -8.47 11.87 10.46
N THR A 122 -7.35 12.59 10.50
CA THR A 122 -6.92 13.29 11.73
C THR A 122 -7.73 14.56 11.96
N GLN A 123 -8.08 15.27 10.88
CA GLN A 123 -9.01 16.40 10.92
C GLN A 123 -10.43 15.98 11.27
N LEU A 124 -10.79 14.73 10.97
CA LEU A 124 -12.08 14.13 11.30
C LEU A 124 -12.11 13.45 12.68
N GLU A 125 -11.01 13.50 13.43
CA GLU A 125 -10.82 12.77 14.69
C GLU A 125 -11.15 11.26 14.59
N PHE A 126 -10.93 10.65 13.42
CA PHE A 126 -11.31 9.27 13.11
C PHE A 126 -10.67 8.25 14.05
N ASN A 127 -9.50 8.57 14.62
CA ASN A 127 -8.85 7.79 15.68
C ASN A 127 -9.78 7.51 16.87
N LYS A 128 -10.71 8.41 17.20
CA LYS A 128 -11.70 8.19 18.28
C LYS A 128 -12.65 7.06 17.94
N ILE A 129 -13.08 6.98 16.67
CA ILE A 129 -13.94 5.92 16.15
C ILE A 129 -13.19 4.59 16.18
N LEU A 130 -11.92 4.57 15.73
CA LEU A 130 -11.07 3.39 15.76
C LEU A 130 -10.90 2.85 17.19
N LYS A 131 -10.60 3.72 18.16
CA LYS A 131 -10.48 3.36 19.59
C LYS A 131 -11.75 2.73 20.15
N LYS A 132 -12.92 3.26 19.78
CA LYS A 132 -14.21 2.71 20.21
C LYS A 132 -14.38 1.29 19.72
N LEU A 133 -14.05 1.02 18.45
CA LEU A 133 -14.13 -0.32 17.89
C LEU A 133 -13.19 -1.30 18.58
N GLU A 134 -11.94 -0.90 18.82
CA GLU A 134 -10.97 -1.75 19.53
C GLU A 134 -11.43 -2.11 20.94
N LYS A 135 -12.22 -1.22 21.59
CA LYS A 135 -12.81 -1.46 22.91
C LYS A 135 -14.21 -2.09 22.87
N HIS A 136 -14.72 -2.45 21.70
CA HIS A 136 -16.09 -2.93 21.50
C HIS A 136 -17.17 -1.96 22.03
N GLU A 137 -16.88 -0.66 22.01
CA GLU A 137 -17.83 0.39 22.36
C GLU A 137 -18.81 0.65 21.20
N ARG A 138 -20.00 1.17 21.52
CA ARG A 138 -21.02 1.50 20.51
C ARG A 138 -20.62 2.72 19.70
N ILE A 139 -20.72 2.60 18.38
CA ILE A 139 -20.63 3.73 17.46
C ILE A 139 -21.92 4.55 17.54
N THR A 140 -21.78 5.87 17.70
CA THR A 140 -22.91 6.80 17.75
C THR A 140 -23.50 7.04 16.35
N LYS A 141 -24.70 7.61 16.29
CA LYS A 141 -25.35 7.93 15.01
C LYS A 141 -24.50 8.87 14.14
N GLY A 142 -23.93 9.93 14.74
CA GLY A 142 -23.09 10.89 13.99
C GLY A 142 -21.78 10.27 13.51
N GLU A 143 -21.17 9.37 14.28
CA GLU A 143 -19.98 8.63 13.83
C GLU A 143 -20.34 7.69 12.67
N ARG A 144 -21.52 7.06 12.71
CA ARG A 144 -22.02 6.25 11.59
C ARG A 144 -22.26 7.09 10.34
N GLU A 145 -22.89 8.25 10.46
CA GLU A 145 -23.12 9.19 9.37
C GLU A 145 -21.78 9.63 8.73
N LEU A 146 -20.74 9.90 9.53
CA LEU A 146 -19.40 10.21 9.03
C LEU A 146 -18.76 9.04 8.26
N ILE A 147 -18.88 7.81 8.78
CA ILE A 147 -18.37 6.60 8.11
C ILE A 147 -19.06 6.38 6.77
N ASP A 148 -20.38 6.56 6.74
CA ASP A 148 -21.18 6.43 5.52
C ASP A 148 -20.83 7.54 4.51
N GLU A 149 -20.54 8.77 4.97
CA GLU A 149 -20.06 9.87 4.11
C GLU A 149 -18.66 9.56 3.53
N ILE A 150 -17.73 9.06 4.35
CA ILE A 150 -16.41 8.61 3.88
C ILE A 150 -16.56 7.55 2.79
N ALA A 151 -17.43 6.55 3.02
CA ALA A 151 -17.69 5.50 2.03
C ALA A 151 -18.29 6.05 0.74
N TYR A 152 -19.22 7.01 0.85
CA TYR A 152 -19.88 7.64 -0.29
C TYR A 152 -18.92 8.44 -1.19
N GLN A 153 -17.85 9.01 -0.63
CA GLN A 153 -16.85 9.71 -1.42
C GLN A 153 -15.93 8.78 -2.23
N GLU A 154 -16.00 7.46 -2.00
CA GLU A 154 -15.14 6.46 -2.65
C GLU A 154 -13.64 6.85 -2.68
N PRO A 155 -13.03 7.19 -1.53
CA PRO A 155 -11.62 7.55 -1.48
C PRO A 155 -10.73 6.32 -1.69
N ASP A 156 -9.53 6.54 -2.21
CA ASP A 156 -8.54 5.46 -2.34
C ASP A 156 -8.06 4.98 -0.97
N CYS A 157 -7.90 5.91 -0.03
CA CYS A 157 -7.37 5.64 1.28
C CYS A 157 -7.88 6.63 2.34
N LEU A 158 -7.89 6.20 3.61
CA LEU A 158 -8.09 7.02 4.79
C LEU A 158 -6.81 7.03 5.64
N ALA A 159 -6.23 8.21 5.87
CA ALA A 159 -5.07 8.39 6.73
C ALA A 159 -5.49 8.68 8.17
N TYR A 160 -4.81 8.10 9.15
CA TYR A 160 -5.11 8.27 10.57
C TYR A 160 -3.84 8.12 11.42
N GLU A 161 -3.86 8.58 12.68
CA GLU A 161 -2.63 8.56 13.51
C GLU A 161 -2.35 7.13 13.98
N SER A 162 -1.08 6.72 13.93
CA SER A 162 -0.67 5.46 14.54
C SER A 162 -0.75 5.56 16.06
N GLU A 163 -1.36 4.55 16.65
CA GLU A 163 -1.35 4.40 18.09
C GLU A 163 -0.10 3.67 18.61
N ALA A 164 0.51 2.81 17.78
CA ALA A 164 1.73 2.10 18.15
C ALA A 164 2.94 3.05 18.21
N ARG A 165 2.94 4.14 17.43
CA ARG A 165 4.02 5.12 17.41
C ARG A 165 3.47 6.54 17.26
N LYS A 166 3.57 7.32 18.35
CA LYS A 166 3.09 8.71 18.40
C LYS A 166 3.75 9.57 17.34
N GLY A 167 2.95 10.39 16.64
CA GLY A 167 3.43 11.29 15.58
C GLY A 167 3.74 10.60 14.25
N SER A 168 3.34 9.34 14.08
CA SER A 168 3.38 8.64 12.80
C SER A 168 1.98 8.30 12.30
N MET A 169 1.88 7.91 11.04
CA MET A 169 0.60 7.74 10.34
C MET A 169 0.39 6.30 9.86
N ASN A 170 -0.88 5.89 9.91
CA ASN A 170 -1.39 4.68 9.29
C ASN A 170 -2.38 5.03 8.18
N PHE A 171 -2.57 4.08 7.28
CA PHE A 171 -3.36 4.21 6.06
C PHE A 171 -4.27 3.00 5.92
N LEU A 172 -5.57 3.26 5.77
CA LEU A 172 -6.59 2.27 5.45
C LEU A 172 -6.94 2.41 3.97
N PHE A 173 -6.42 1.49 3.16
CA PHE A 173 -6.72 1.44 1.74
C PHE A 173 -8.00 0.67 1.46
N PHE A 174 -8.83 1.25 0.60
CA PHE A 174 -9.97 0.59 -0.02
C PHE A 174 -9.51 -0.22 -1.24
N GLU A 175 -10.32 -1.18 -1.70
CA GLU A 175 -9.94 -2.09 -2.79
C GLU A 175 -9.42 -1.37 -4.06
N HIS A 176 -10.08 -0.29 -4.48
CA HIS A 176 -9.67 0.43 -5.68
C HIS A 176 -8.38 1.23 -5.46
N GLY A 177 -8.19 1.85 -4.28
CA GLY A 177 -6.95 2.53 -3.93
C GLY A 177 -5.78 1.56 -3.77
N PHE A 178 -6.01 0.39 -3.17
CA PHE A 178 -5.00 -0.66 -3.08
C PHE A 178 -4.48 -1.10 -4.45
N LYS A 179 -5.36 -1.17 -5.46
CA LYS A 179 -4.98 -1.53 -6.84
C LYS A 179 -4.09 -0.50 -7.54
N LYS A 180 -3.96 0.72 -6.99
CA LYS A 180 -3.00 1.73 -7.45
C LYS A 180 -1.60 1.55 -6.86
N LEU A 181 -1.42 0.65 -5.89
CA LEU A 181 -0.13 0.40 -5.28
C LEU A 181 0.67 -0.63 -6.09
N SER A 182 1.96 -0.37 -6.23
CA SER A 182 2.95 -1.36 -6.64
C SER A 182 4.01 -1.53 -5.57
N LEU A 183 4.71 -2.65 -5.61
CA LEU A 183 5.80 -2.96 -4.68
C LEU A 183 7.11 -2.36 -5.17
N LYS A 184 7.81 -1.68 -4.27
CA LYS A 184 9.23 -1.40 -4.41
C LYS A 184 10.05 -2.60 -3.98
N GLU A 185 9.74 -3.14 -2.80
CA GLU A 185 10.51 -4.23 -2.22
C GLU A 185 9.68 -5.09 -1.26
N VAL A 186 9.99 -6.38 -1.17
CA VAL A 186 9.51 -7.27 -0.11
C VAL A 186 10.71 -7.86 0.63
N ARG A 187 10.73 -7.74 1.95
CA ARG A 187 11.81 -8.24 2.82
C ARG A 187 11.30 -9.36 3.71
N LEU A 188 11.98 -10.50 3.73
CA LEU A 188 11.77 -11.54 4.73
C LEU A 188 12.91 -11.50 5.75
N ARG A 189 12.57 -11.50 7.03
CA ARG A 189 13.52 -11.63 8.15
C ARG A 189 13.02 -12.71 9.10
N LEU A 190 13.77 -13.80 9.24
CA LEU A 190 13.50 -14.89 10.17
C LEU A 190 14.21 -14.63 11.51
N GLY A 191 13.76 -13.62 12.26
CA GLY A 191 14.47 -13.11 13.43
C GLY A 191 14.52 -14.04 14.65
N ASP A 192 13.58 -15.00 14.75
CA ASP A 192 13.54 -15.98 15.86
C ASP A 192 14.36 -17.24 15.55
N GLU A 193 14.71 -17.47 14.28
CA GLU A 193 15.49 -18.62 13.85
C GLU A 193 16.97 -18.47 14.22
N LYS A 194 17.64 -19.57 14.56
CA LYS A 194 19.06 -19.59 14.95
C LYS A 194 19.98 -18.88 13.95
N GLY A 195 19.70 -19.05 12.65
CA GLY A 195 20.46 -18.44 11.56
C GLY A 195 20.13 -16.97 11.28
N LYS A 196 19.01 -16.45 11.80
CA LYS A 196 18.51 -15.09 11.54
C LYS A 196 18.49 -14.73 10.06
N ASN A 197 18.17 -15.72 9.22
CA ASN A 197 18.24 -15.59 7.78
C ASN A 197 17.29 -14.51 7.30
N HIS A 198 17.73 -13.76 6.30
CA HIS A 198 16.95 -12.68 5.73
C HIS A 198 17.25 -12.57 4.24
N ASN A 199 16.29 -12.08 3.49
CA ASN A 199 16.45 -11.82 2.08
C ASN A 199 15.42 -10.79 1.60
N ARG A 200 15.58 -10.31 0.38
CA ARG A 200 14.67 -9.35 -0.23
C ARG A 200 14.45 -9.62 -1.71
N ILE A 201 13.28 -9.23 -2.18
CA ILE A 201 12.89 -9.23 -3.59
C ILE A 201 12.56 -7.79 -3.96
N VAL A 202 13.23 -7.27 -5.00
CA VAL A 202 13.10 -5.89 -5.46
C VAL A 202 12.18 -5.84 -6.67
N CYS A 203 11.06 -5.14 -6.57
CA CYS A 203 10.04 -5.03 -7.62
C CYS A 203 10.07 -3.67 -8.33
N ALA A 204 10.74 -2.67 -7.76
CA ALA A 204 11.10 -1.43 -8.44
C ALA A 204 12.46 -0.95 -7.93
N ASP A 205 13.32 -0.48 -8.85
CA ASP A 205 14.63 0.08 -8.53
C ASP A 205 14.57 1.61 -8.41
N THR A 206 15.71 2.21 -8.07
CA THR A 206 15.97 3.65 -8.15
C THR A 206 14.99 4.52 -7.35
N SER A 207 15.14 5.85 -7.40
CA SER A 207 14.25 6.80 -6.70
C SER A 207 12.96 7.07 -7.48
N ASP A 208 12.97 6.85 -8.79
CA ASP A 208 11.85 7.03 -9.73
C ASP A 208 11.02 5.74 -9.92
N TYR A 209 11.28 4.71 -9.11
CA TYR A 209 10.55 3.44 -9.12
C TYR A 209 10.57 2.71 -10.47
N SER A 210 11.74 2.63 -11.12
CA SER A 210 11.92 1.87 -12.36
C SER A 210 11.47 0.40 -12.17
N PRO A 211 10.41 -0.07 -12.88
CA PRO A 211 9.75 -1.31 -12.51
C PRO A 211 10.53 -2.58 -12.93
N LYS A 212 10.50 -3.61 -12.06
CA LYS A 212 11.01 -4.96 -12.32
C LYS A 212 9.85 -5.95 -12.36
N LEU A 213 9.10 -5.93 -13.46
CA LEU A 213 7.85 -6.69 -13.61
C LEU A 213 8.01 -8.19 -13.29
N TYR A 214 9.07 -8.83 -13.77
CA TYR A 214 9.32 -10.26 -13.54
C TYR A 214 9.52 -10.64 -12.07
N SER A 215 9.94 -9.69 -11.22
CA SER A 215 10.23 -9.97 -9.81
C SER A 215 8.98 -10.19 -8.96
N TYR A 216 7.80 -9.85 -9.46
CA TYR A 216 6.55 -10.24 -8.81
C TYR A 216 6.31 -11.75 -8.83
N GLY A 217 6.95 -12.48 -9.75
CA GLY A 217 6.97 -13.94 -9.79
C GLY A 217 8.05 -14.57 -8.89
N ASP A 218 8.92 -13.77 -8.28
CA ASP A 218 9.89 -14.30 -7.32
C ASP A 218 9.18 -14.67 -6.01
N MET A 219 9.75 -15.62 -5.27
CA MET A 219 9.17 -16.16 -4.04
C MET A 219 10.24 -16.38 -2.98
N PHE A 220 9.84 -16.38 -1.72
CA PHE A 220 10.68 -16.89 -0.65
C PHE A 220 10.55 -18.41 -0.54
N LEU A 221 11.68 -19.07 -0.41
CA LEU A 221 11.82 -20.50 -0.13
C LEU A 221 12.37 -20.70 1.30
N PRO A 222 12.29 -21.91 1.88
CA PRO A 222 12.75 -22.18 3.22
C PRO A 222 14.14 -21.60 3.51
N ILE A 223 14.29 -21.02 4.70
CA ILE A 223 15.51 -20.36 5.17
C ILE A 223 15.76 -19.02 4.42
N ALA A 224 14.68 -18.35 3.99
CA ALA A 224 14.72 -17.11 3.23
C ALA A 224 15.54 -17.18 1.92
N ARG A 225 15.62 -18.36 1.30
CA ARG A 225 16.17 -18.47 -0.06
C ARG A 225 15.22 -17.84 -1.07
N LEU A 226 15.71 -17.48 -2.24
CA LEU A 226 14.87 -16.99 -3.33
C LEU A 226 14.58 -18.13 -4.29
N GLY A 227 13.34 -18.18 -4.77
CA GLY A 227 12.90 -18.98 -5.91
C GLY A 227 12.17 -18.08 -6.89
N LYS A 228 11.73 -18.67 -8.00
CA LYS A 228 10.97 -17.96 -9.04
C LYS A 228 9.94 -18.89 -9.65
N ASP A 229 8.75 -18.36 -9.89
CA ASP A 229 7.75 -19.01 -10.71
C ASP A 229 8.03 -18.71 -12.19
N GLU A 230 8.36 -19.75 -12.95
CA GLU A 230 8.67 -19.64 -14.38
C GLU A 230 7.44 -19.30 -15.21
N GLN A 231 6.23 -19.55 -14.70
CA GLN A 231 4.96 -19.28 -15.40
C GLN A 231 4.38 -17.91 -15.07
N TYR A 232 5.01 -17.12 -14.18
CA TYR A 232 4.48 -15.81 -13.79
C TYR A 232 4.27 -14.86 -14.99
N ASN A 233 5.15 -14.93 -16.00
CA ASN A 233 5.04 -14.12 -17.21
C ASN A 233 3.84 -14.47 -18.11
N GLU A 234 3.18 -15.60 -17.86
CA GLU A 234 1.97 -16.01 -18.57
C GLU A 234 0.68 -15.53 -17.88
N THR A 235 0.79 -15.00 -16.66
CA THR A 235 -0.35 -14.53 -15.85
C THR A 235 -0.98 -13.27 -16.43
N ASP A 236 -2.27 -13.06 -16.14
CA ASP A 236 -3.00 -11.87 -16.53
C ASP A 236 -2.44 -10.60 -15.85
N GLU A 237 -1.97 -10.71 -14.60
CA GLU A 237 -1.32 -9.60 -13.90
C GLU A 237 -0.07 -9.14 -14.65
N PHE A 238 0.82 -10.07 -15.00
CA PHE A 238 2.05 -9.72 -15.71
C PHE A 238 1.76 -9.07 -17.06
N LYS A 239 0.84 -9.66 -17.84
CA LYS A 239 0.43 -9.13 -19.15
C LYS A 239 -0.13 -7.72 -19.02
N LEU A 240 -0.99 -7.48 -18.02
CA LEU A 240 -1.56 -6.16 -17.76
C LEU A 240 -0.47 -5.15 -17.38
N ARG A 241 0.43 -5.49 -16.45
CA ARG A 241 1.53 -4.59 -16.04
C ARG A 241 2.45 -4.25 -17.20
N LEU A 242 2.76 -5.25 -18.04
CA LEU A 242 3.58 -5.06 -19.24
C LEU A 242 2.87 -4.15 -20.25
N GLN A 243 1.57 -4.31 -20.44
CA GLN A 243 0.79 -3.44 -21.30
C GLN A 243 0.83 -1.99 -20.80
N VAL A 244 0.54 -1.74 -19.52
CA VAL A 244 0.57 -0.37 -18.96
C VAL A 244 1.94 0.28 -19.14
N TYR A 245 3.01 -0.49 -18.86
CA TYR A 245 4.38 -0.04 -19.05
C TYR A 245 4.66 0.33 -20.52
N MET A 246 4.30 -0.53 -21.46
CA MET A 246 4.56 -0.30 -22.89
C MET A 246 3.74 0.87 -23.44
N ASP A 247 2.47 1.00 -23.05
CA ASP A 247 1.62 2.14 -23.40
C ASP A 247 2.28 3.46 -22.98
N GLU A 248 2.89 3.49 -21.79
CA GLU A 248 3.56 4.69 -21.30
C GLU A 248 4.86 4.99 -22.03
N ILE A 249 5.69 3.97 -22.27
CA ILE A 249 6.92 4.15 -23.05
C ILE A 249 6.58 4.68 -24.45
N GLN A 250 5.53 4.17 -25.09
CA GLN A 250 5.07 4.64 -26.38
C GLN A 250 4.64 6.10 -26.33
N ARG A 251 3.83 6.49 -25.32
CA ARG A 251 3.43 7.89 -25.10
C ARG A 251 4.64 8.82 -24.96
N ILE A 252 5.62 8.43 -24.15
CA ILE A 252 6.86 9.21 -23.95
C ILE A 252 7.64 9.35 -25.26
N VAL A 253 7.71 8.29 -26.08
CA VAL A 253 8.39 8.33 -27.39
C VAL A 253 7.67 9.26 -28.36
N ASP A 254 6.34 9.21 -28.40
CA ASP A 254 5.53 10.04 -29.30
C ASP A 254 5.54 11.53 -28.92
N GLU A 255 5.68 11.83 -27.63
CA GLU A 255 5.79 13.20 -27.10
C GLU A 255 7.19 13.81 -27.26
N ARG A 256 8.22 13.01 -27.59
CA ARG A 256 9.56 13.56 -27.83
C ARG A 256 9.54 14.44 -29.07
N PRO A 257 10.01 15.70 -28.98
CA PRO A 257 10.07 16.56 -30.16
C PRO A 257 10.93 15.88 -31.22
N LYS A 258 10.36 15.66 -32.40
CA LYS A 258 11.13 15.26 -33.57
C LYS A 258 12.19 16.35 -33.77
N LYS A 259 13.46 16.02 -33.56
CA LYS A 259 14.55 16.89 -34.01
C LYS A 259 14.31 17.09 -35.49
N ASN A 260 13.91 18.30 -35.89
CA ASN A 260 13.98 18.71 -37.28
C ASN A 260 15.46 18.56 -37.66
N SER A 261 15.75 17.52 -38.45
CA SER A 261 16.91 17.52 -39.32
C SER A 261 16.61 18.56 -40.39
N GLU A 262 16.94 19.81 -40.11
CA GLU A 262 17.11 20.81 -41.16
C GLU A 262 18.46 20.54 -41.81
N ASP A 263 18.38 20.28 -43.12
CA ASP A 263 19.46 20.12 -44.09
C ASP A 263 20.32 21.39 -44.24
#